data_AF-A0A3N0BGT6-F1
#
_entry.id   AF-A0A3N0BGT6-F1
#
_cell.length_a   1.000
_cell.length_b   1.000
_cell.length_c   1.000
_cell.angle_alpha   90.00
_cell.angle_beta   90.00
_cell.angle_gamma   90.00
#
_symmetry.space_group_name_H-M   'P 1'
#
loop_
_entity.id
_entity.type
_entity.pdbx_description
1 polymer ?
#
loop_
_entity_poly.entity_id
_entity_poly.type
_entity_poly.pdbx_seq_one_letter_code
_entity_poly.pdbx_strand_id
1 'polypeptide(L)'
;MKEMIKKIREEKGGFTLAELLIVVAIVLVLVAIAVPVFTGALGKADEAVGNANIRTVKVQAASTIMLNEGTGQGKYDLTKKYQATATVSKEGDLGDVAIEESTNPEDKATKNDDGTWTIKAKVEGENLTPAP
;
A
#
# COMPACT_ATOMS: atom_id res chain seq x y z
N MET A 1 31.35 56.82 -11.95
CA MET A 1 30.44 55.95 -11.17
C MET A 1 28.96 56.06 -11.59
N LYS A 2 28.39 57.25 -11.84
CA LYS A 2 26.97 57.38 -12.28
C LYS A 2 26.64 56.67 -13.59
N GLU A 3 27.56 56.66 -14.56
CA GLU A 3 27.37 55.99 -15.85
C GLU A 3 27.38 54.45 -15.76
N MET A 4 28.07 53.86 -14.77
CA MET A 4 28.10 52.40 -14.58
C MET A 4 26.79 51.87 -13.97
N ILE A 5 26.11 52.66 -13.13
CA ILE A 5 24.84 52.26 -12.49
C ILE A 5 23.68 52.26 -13.51
N LYS A 6 23.73 53.13 -14.53
CA LYS A 6 22.69 53.24 -15.55
C LYS A 6 22.67 52.04 -16.50
N LYS A 7 23.85 51.56 -16.93
CA LYS A 7 24.00 50.36 -17.77
C LYS A 7 23.46 49.08 -17.10
N ILE A 8 23.69 48.92 -15.78
CA ILE A 8 23.22 47.75 -15.03
C ILE A 8 21.69 47.68 -14.93
N ARG A 9 20.98 48.81 -15.07
CA ARG A 9 19.52 48.87 -15.00
C ARG A 9 18.83 48.59 -16.34
N GLU A 10 19.53 48.78 -17.45
CA GLU A 10 19.02 48.52 -18.81
C GLU A 10 19.22 47.05 -19.24
N GLU A 11 20.15 46.32 -18.62
CA GLU A 11 20.39 44.90 -18.89
C GLU A 11 19.52 43.93 -18.06
N LYS A 12 18.63 44.45 -17.21
CA LYS A 12 17.65 43.59 -16.50
C LYS A 12 16.42 43.39 -17.36
N GLY A 13 16.52 42.51 -18.35
CA GLY A 13 15.37 41.90 -19.00
C GLY A 13 14.56 41.14 -17.95
N GLY A 14 13.52 41.78 -17.42
CA GLY A 14 12.61 41.18 -16.45
C GLY A 14 11.71 40.16 -17.12
N PHE A 15 11.44 39.06 -16.42
CA PHE A 15 10.42 38.09 -16.78
C PHE A 15 9.06 38.78 -16.90
N THR A 16 8.43 38.71 -18.06
CA THR A 16 7.15 39.37 -18.30
C THR A 16 6.02 38.60 -17.63
N LEU A 17 4.97 39.29 -17.20
CA LEU A 17 3.78 38.62 -16.66
C LEU A 17 3.14 37.67 -17.68
N ALA A 18 3.23 38.00 -18.98
CA ALA A 18 2.72 37.16 -20.06
C ALA A 18 3.48 35.83 -20.18
N GLU A 19 4.81 35.86 -20.04
CA GLU A 19 5.64 34.64 -20.03
C GLU A 19 5.31 33.76 -18.82
N LEU A 20 5.04 34.34 -17.65
CA LEU A 20 4.59 33.55 -16.50
C LEU A 20 3.23 32.89 -16.75
N LEU A 21 2.30 33.65 -17.34
CA LEU A 21 0.92 33.21 -17.52
C LEU A 21 0.81 32.01 -18.47
N ILE A 22 1.55 32.01 -19.58
CA ILE A 22 1.52 30.88 -20.52
C ILE A 22 2.12 29.62 -19.90
N VAL A 23 3.16 29.75 -19.07
CA VAL A 23 3.77 28.62 -18.37
C VAL A 23 2.79 28.00 -17.39
N VAL A 24 2.11 28.82 -16.56
CA VAL A 24 1.10 28.32 -15.62
C VAL A 24 -0.05 27.64 -16.36
N ALA A 25 -0.51 28.21 -17.49
CA ALA A 25 -1.56 27.60 -18.30
C ALA A 25 -1.19 26.19 -18.78
N ILE A 26 0.03 26.00 -19.28
CA ILE A 26 0.51 24.68 -19.72
C ILE A 26 0.64 23.72 -18.53
N VAL A 27 1.20 24.17 -17.40
CA VAL A 27 1.33 23.35 -16.18
C VAL A 27 -0.04 22.86 -15.70
N LEU A 28 -1.07 23.71 -15.72
CA LEU A 28 -2.43 23.32 -15.31
C LEU A 28 -3.01 22.20 -16.19
N VAL A 29 -2.79 22.25 -17.50
CA VAL A 29 -3.23 21.18 -18.43
C VAL A 29 -2.51 19.85 -18.11
N LEU A 30 -1.21 19.91 -17.83
CA LEU A 30 -0.44 18.71 -17.46
C LEU A 30 -0.91 18.12 -16.13
N VAL A 31 -1.09 18.96 -15.11
CA VAL A 31 -1.57 18.53 -13.77
C VAL A 31 -2.96 17.92 -13.85
N ALA A 32 -3.85 18.48 -14.68
CA ALA A 32 -5.22 17.97 -14.85
C ALA A 32 -5.26 16.49 -15.31
N ILE A 33 -4.30 16.06 -16.13
CA ILE A 33 -4.18 14.67 -16.59
C ILE A 33 -3.32 13.84 -15.61
N ALA A 34 -2.22 14.42 -15.12
CA ALA A 34 -1.27 13.70 -14.28
C ALA A 34 -1.90 13.21 -12.97
N VAL A 35 -2.65 14.07 -12.27
CA VAL A 35 -3.24 13.72 -10.96
C VAL A 35 -4.15 12.49 -11.03
N PRO A 36 -5.19 12.42 -11.88
CA PRO A 36 -6.04 11.23 -11.93
C PRO A 36 -5.30 9.97 -12.39
N VAL A 37 -4.33 10.10 -13.30
CA VAL A 37 -3.52 8.96 -13.75
C VAL A 37 -2.65 8.41 -12.62
N PHE A 38 -1.93 9.28 -11.90
CA PHE A 38 -1.11 8.88 -10.76
C PHE A 38 -1.95 8.31 -9.62
N THR A 39 -3.07 8.93 -9.27
CA THR A 39 -3.97 8.41 -8.23
C THR A 39 -4.52 7.03 -8.59
N GLY A 40 -4.92 6.82 -9.85
CA GLY A 40 -5.37 5.50 -10.31
C GLY A 40 -4.26 4.45 -10.28
N ALA A 41 -3.03 4.82 -10.64
CA ALA A 41 -1.88 3.92 -10.56
C ALA A 41 -1.53 3.55 -9.11
N LEU A 42 -1.55 4.52 -8.19
CA LEU A 42 -1.32 4.28 -6.76
C LEU A 42 -2.39 3.34 -6.17
N GLY A 43 -3.67 3.53 -6.50
CA GLY A 43 -4.74 2.65 -6.05
C GLY A 43 -4.54 1.19 -6.51
N LYS A 44 -4.14 0.99 -7.77
CA LYS A 44 -3.82 -0.35 -8.29
C LYS A 44 -2.59 -0.96 -7.62
N ALA A 45 -1.56 -0.15 -7.34
CA ALA A 45 -0.37 -0.60 -6.63
C ALA A 45 -0.73 -1.04 -5.20
N ASP A 46 -1.56 -0.26 -4.50
CA ASP A 46 -2.04 -0.59 -3.16
C ASP A 46 -2.88 -1.88 -3.15
N GLU A 47 -3.76 -2.10 -4.12
CA GLU A 47 -4.51 -3.36 -4.26
C GLU A 47 -3.57 -4.56 -4.47
N ALA A 48 -2.56 -4.43 -5.34
CA ALA A 48 -1.58 -5.47 -5.59
C ALA A 48 -0.74 -5.81 -4.34
N VAL A 49 -0.28 -4.78 -3.60
CA VAL A 49 0.44 -4.94 -2.34
C VAL A 49 -0.45 -5.59 -1.28
N GLY A 50 -1.70 -5.14 -1.15
CA GLY A 50 -2.67 -5.74 -0.24
C GLY A 50 -2.88 -7.23 -0.51
N ASN A 51 -3.06 -7.62 -1.77
CA ASN A 51 -3.21 -9.02 -2.16
C ASN A 51 -1.94 -9.85 -1.90
N ALA A 52 -0.76 -9.30 -2.16
CA ALA A 52 0.51 -9.95 -1.83
C ALA A 52 0.65 -10.18 -0.32
N ASN A 53 0.31 -9.18 0.50
CA ASN A 53 0.36 -9.27 1.96
C ASN A 53 -0.63 -10.30 2.51
N ILE A 54 -1.87 -10.34 1.98
CA ILE A 54 -2.85 -11.39 2.32
C ILE A 54 -2.25 -12.77 2.04
N ARG A 55 -1.61 -12.97 0.89
CA ARG A 55 -0.97 -14.24 0.54
C ARG A 55 0.13 -14.61 1.53
N THR A 56 0.99 -13.67 1.92
CA THR A 56 2.07 -13.91 2.89
C THR A 56 1.51 -14.32 4.25
N VAL A 57 0.53 -13.59 4.78
CA VAL A 57 -0.11 -13.92 6.07
C VAL A 57 -0.81 -15.27 6.00
N LYS A 58 -1.50 -15.55 4.88
CA LYS A 58 -2.19 -16.83 4.66
C LYS A 58 -1.22 -18.01 4.69
N VAL A 59 -0.08 -17.91 4.01
CA VAL A 59 0.95 -18.97 3.98
C VAL A 59 1.53 -19.21 5.37
N GLN A 60 1.86 -18.14 6.11
CA GLN A 60 2.38 -18.23 7.47
C GLN A 60 1.37 -18.89 8.42
N ALA A 61 0.11 -18.46 8.35
CA ALA A 61 -0.95 -19.00 9.18
C ALA A 61 -1.29 -20.46 8.83
N ALA A 62 -1.39 -20.80 7.55
CA ALA A 62 -1.60 -22.16 7.09
C ALA A 62 -0.47 -23.09 7.58
N SER A 63 0.79 -22.67 7.44
CA SER A 63 1.93 -23.43 7.97
C SER A 63 1.83 -23.65 9.48
N THR A 64 1.48 -22.61 10.23
CA THR A 64 1.34 -22.69 11.70
C THR A 64 0.22 -23.66 12.11
N ILE A 65 -0.92 -23.61 11.41
CA ILE A 65 -2.07 -24.50 11.64
C ILE A 65 -1.70 -25.95 11.34
N MET A 66 -1.03 -26.22 10.21
CA MET A 66 -0.61 -27.58 9.84
C MET A 66 0.42 -28.15 10.81
N LEU A 67 1.42 -27.36 11.22
CA LEU A 67 2.45 -27.82 12.16
C LEU A 67 1.88 -28.10 13.56
N ASN A 68 0.77 -27.47 13.92
CA ASN A 68 0.12 -27.61 15.21
C ASN A 68 -1.27 -28.24 15.10
N GLU A 69 -1.50 -29.11 14.13
CA GLU A 69 -2.76 -29.83 14.00
C GLU A 69 -2.98 -30.80 15.17
N GLY A 70 -4.24 -31.00 15.55
CA GLY A 70 -4.66 -31.98 16.55
C GLY A 70 -5.76 -31.50 17.47
N THR A 71 -6.01 -32.25 18.54
CA THR A 71 -7.03 -31.92 19.55
C THR A 71 -6.35 -31.57 20.88
N GLY A 72 -6.68 -30.41 21.45
CA GLY A 72 -6.12 -29.94 22.73
C GLY A 72 -5.68 -28.48 22.74
N GLN A 73 -5.13 -28.02 23.86
CA GLN A 73 -4.67 -26.65 24.02
C GLN A 73 -3.48 -26.36 23.09
N GLY A 74 -3.54 -25.25 22.36
CA GLY A 74 -2.51 -24.86 21.39
C GLY A 74 -2.51 -25.68 20.10
N LYS A 75 -3.56 -26.48 19.85
CA LYS A 75 -3.75 -27.23 18.62
C LYS A 75 -4.87 -26.66 17.76
N TYR A 76 -4.75 -26.84 16.46
CA TYR A 76 -5.73 -26.41 15.47
C TYR A 76 -6.47 -27.62 14.88
N ASP A 77 -7.77 -27.45 14.67
CA ASP A 77 -8.66 -28.42 14.05
C ASP A 77 -8.87 -28.03 12.59
N LEU A 78 -8.35 -28.85 11.66
CA LEU A 78 -8.38 -28.56 10.23
C LEU A 78 -9.79 -28.53 9.63
N THR A 79 -10.79 -29.04 10.34
CA THR A 79 -12.20 -28.97 9.90
C THR A 79 -12.81 -27.59 10.11
N LYS A 80 -12.13 -26.73 10.88
CA LYS A 80 -12.60 -25.40 11.25
C LYS A 80 -12.05 -24.32 10.33
N LYS A 81 -12.64 -23.14 10.48
CA LYS A 81 -12.28 -21.93 9.74
C LYS A 81 -11.57 -20.97 10.68
N TYR A 82 -10.51 -20.34 10.17
CA TYR A 82 -9.66 -19.44 10.92
C TYR A 82 -9.49 -18.09 10.22
N GLN A 83 -9.40 -17.04 11.01
CA GLN A 83 -8.95 -15.73 10.60
C GLN A 83 -7.52 -15.53 11.10
N ALA A 84 -6.59 -15.38 10.17
CA ALA A 84 -5.26 -14.88 10.47
C ALA A 84 -5.26 -13.36 10.38
N THR A 85 -4.75 -12.69 11.42
CA THR A 85 -4.61 -11.23 11.47
C THR A 85 -3.16 -10.87 11.74
N ALA A 86 -2.62 -9.94 10.96
CA ALA A 86 -1.27 -9.42 11.16
C ALA A 86 -1.15 -7.97 10.70
N THR A 87 -0.11 -7.29 11.20
CA THR A 87 0.30 -5.98 10.71
C THR A 87 1.55 -6.12 9.86
N VAL A 88 1.58 -5.47 8.69
CA VAL A 88 2.77 -5.35 7.84
C VAL A 88 3.27 -3.91 7.89
N SER A 89 4.58 -3.74 8.12
CA SER A 89 5.22 -2.43 8.18
C SER A 89 5.19 -1.72 6.82
N LYS A 90 5.61 -0.45 6.79
CA LYS A 90 5.73 0.32 5.54
C LYS A 90 6.85 -0.23 4.65
N GLU A 91 7.85 -0.82 5.29
CA GLU A 91 9.01 -1.45 4.68
C GLU A 91 8.70 -2.85 4.14
N GLY A 92 7.52 -3.40 4.48
CA GLY A 92 7.06 -4.72 4.04
C GLY A 92 7.33 -5.85 5.03
N ASP A 93 7.77 -5.53 6.25
CA ASP A 93 8.04 -6.53 7.28
C ASP A 93 6.74 -7.02 7.91
N LEU A 94 6.58 -8.34 7.98
CA LEU A 94 5.44 -8.98 8.61
C LEU A 94 5.63 -9.04 10.13
N GLY A 95 4.68 -8.48 10.88
CA GLY A 95 4.59 -8.64 12.32
C GLY A 95 3.98 -9.98 12.74
N ASP A 96 3.73 -10.14 14.05
CA ASP A 96 3.17 -11.38 14.58
C ASP A 96 1.80 -11.70 13.96
N VAL A 97 1.61 -12.97 13.60
CA VAL A 97 0.36 -13.48 13.02
C VAL A 97 -0.49 -14.10 14.12
N ALA A 98 -1.59 -13.43 14.47
CA ALA A 98 -2.61 -13.97 15.37
C ALA A 98 -3.60 -14.83 14.56
N ILE A 99 -3.92 -16.03 15.06
CA ILE A 99 -4.82 -16.98 14.39
C ILE A 99 -5.96 -17.31 15.34
N GLU A 100 -7.18 -16.97 14.94
CA GLU A 100 -8.39 -17.18 15.74
C GLU A 100 -9.45 -17.94 14.94
N GLU A 101 -10.18 -18.85 15.59
CA GLU A 101 -11.33 -19.51 14.97
C GLU A 101 -12.39 -18.47 14.62
N SER A 102 -12.94 -18.53 13.40
CA SER A 102 -13.95 -17.59 12.93
C SER A 102 -15.00 -18.30 12.10
N THR A 103 -16.27 -17.99 12.34
CA THR A 103 -17.38 -18.51 11.54
C THR A 103 -17.47 -17.85 10.16
N ASN A 104 -16.98 -16.61 10.04
CA ASN A 104 -17.01 -15.80 8.82
C ASN A 104 -15.64 -15.12 8.58
N PRO A 105 -14.59 -15.88 8.25
CA PRO A 105 -13.30 -15.29 7.91
C PRO A 105 -13.35 -14.60 6.55
N GLU A 106 -12.55 -13.54 6.41
CA GLU A 106 -12.45 -12.75 5.18
C GLU A 106 -10.98 -12.54 4.77
N ASP A 107 -10.75 -12.40 3.46
CA ASP A 107 -9.50 -11.86 2.92
C ASP A 107 -9.67 -10.34 2.76
N LYS A 108 -8.91 -9.57 3.53
CA LYS A 108 -8.99 -8.11 3.51
C LYS A 108 -7.66 -7.48 3.88
N ALA A 109 -7.17 -6.58 3.03
CA ALA A 109 -6.03 -5.73 3.31
C ALA A 109 -6.53 -4.30 3.53
N THR A 110 -6.17 -3.71 4.66
CA THR A 110 -6.52 -2.33 5.01
C THR A 110 -5.23 -1.54 5.21
N LYS A 111 -4.98 -0.55 4.35
CA LYS A 111 -3.88 0.39 4.53
C LYS A 111 -4.29 1.42 5.59
N ASN A 112 -3.47 1.57 6.62
CA ASN A 112 -3.68 2.52 7.69
C ASN A 112 -3.12 3.89 7.30
N ASP A 113 -3.60 4.96 7.95
CA ASP A 113 -3.15 6.34 7.69
C ASP A 113 -1.66 6.54 7.99
N ASP A 114 -1.11 5.73 8.90
CA ASP A 114 0.32 5.76 9.17
C ASP A 114 1.11 5.20 7.98
N GLY A 115 0.56 4.35 7.12
CA GLY A 115 1.21 3.69 5.99
C GLY A 115 1.47 2.19 6.19
N THR A 116 1.17 1.65 7.38
CA THR A 116 1.19 0.21 7.64
C THR A 116 -0.04 -0.48 7.06
N TRP A 117 -0.01 -1.82 6.96
CA TRP A 117 -1.14 -2.62 6.51
C TRP A 117 -1.66 -3.51 7.63
N THR A 118 -2.97 -3.44 7.87
CA THR A 118 -3.69 -4.45 8.66
C THR A 118 -4.25 -5.50 7.71
N ILE A 119 -3.82 -6.75 7.89
CA ILE A 119 -4.17 -7.86 7.01
C ILE A 119 -5.05 -8.85 7.77
N LYS A 120 -6.16 -9.21 7.15
CA LYS A 120 -6.99 -10.35 7.50
C LYS A 120 -6.88 -11.37 6.37
N ALA A 121 -6.43 -12.57 6.66
CA ALA A 121 -6.40 -13.68 5.71
C ALA A 121 -7.28 -14.83 6.21
N LYS A 122 -8.17 -15.29 5.35
CA LYS A 122 -9.01 -16.47 5.58
C LYS A 122 -8.17 -17.73 5.41
N VAL A 123 -8.21 -18.60 6.40
CA VAL A 123 -7.61 -19.93 6.35
C VAL A 123 -8.68 -20.98 6.66
N GLU A 124 -8.95 -21.83 5.68
CA GLU A 124 -9.90 -22.94 5.77
C GLU A 124 -9.35 -24.10 4.93
N GLY A 125 -9.90 -25.31 5.06
CA GLY A 125 -9.33 -26.56 4.54
C GLY A 125 -8.78 -26.56 3.10
N GLU A 126 -9.31 -25.73 2.20
CA GLU A 126 -8.81 -25.57 0.81
C GLU A 126 -7.47 -24.79 0.70
N ASN A 127 -7.12 -23.97 1.69
CA ASN A 127 -5.92 -23.13 1.71
C ASN A 127 -4.72 -23.79 2.44
N LEU A 128 -4.85 -25.05 2.85
CA LEU A 128 -3.79 -25.83 3.51
C LEU A 128 -2.90 -26.60 2.52
N THR A 129 -3.11 -26.41 1.22
CA THR A 129 -2.16 -26.80 0.19
C THR A 129 -1.60 -25.54 -0.47
N PRO A 130 -0.26 -25.38 -0.56
CA PRO A 130 0.30 -24.24 -1.28
C PRO A 130 -0.14 -24.33 -2.74
N ALA A 131 -0.62 -23.21 -3.29
CA ALA A 131 -0.84 -23.11 -4.74
C ALA A 131 0.48 -23.48 -5.47
N PRO A 132 0.42 -24.27 -6.55
CA PRO A 132 1.59 -24.76 -7.27
C PRO A 132 2.48 -23.62 -7.81
#